data_AF-A0A8T4J1W7-F1
#
_entry.id   AF-A0A8T4J1W7-F1
#
_cell.length_a   1.000
_cell.length_b   1.000
_cell.length_c   1.000
_cell.angle_alpha   90.00
_cell.angle_beta   90.00
_cell.angle_gamma   90.00
#
_symmetry.space_group_name_H-M   'P 1'
#
loop_
_entity.id
_entity.type
_entity.pdbx_description
1 polymer ?
#
loop_
_entity_poly.entity_id
_entity_poly.type
_entity_poly.pdbx_seq_one_letter_code
_entity_poly.pdbx_strand_id
1 'polypeptide(L)'
;MAEDETAARGAGEGTEGTEGAEGPTRRRGVAAAAWVCSVAAAAVLGAWSFAHADPGGQYERPEPLSDAGVRQELAQERAAAASASASASASASPSKGAPSKGSPSSGAASSGTPSEKPAPPSTVRFPDGVATATADCRPDGTVRLLSWSPAEGYSVDEVERGPARSATVELEPLADDADDITVAVRCDDGKPHTTVVPEDEDDD
;
A
#
# COMPACT_ATOMS: atom_id res chain seq x y z
N MET A 1 -45.25 35.27 -7.88
CA MET A 1 -43.79 35.43 -7.74
C MET A 1 -43.19 34.75 -8.97
N ALA A 2 -43.36 35.31 -10.16
CA ALA A 2 -42.72 36.53 -10.69
C ALA A 2 -41.21 36.33 -10.84
N GLU A 3 -40.77 35.91 -12.04
CA GLU A 3 -39.96 36.68 -13.04
C GLU A 3 -38.46 36.53 -12.71
N ASP A 4 -37.47 36.42 -13.60
CA ASP A 4 -37.28 36.82 -15.00
C ASP A 4 -35.90 36.22 -15.41
N GLU A 5 -35.72 35.63 -16.60
CA GLU A 5 -34.91 36.23 -17.71
C GLU A 5 -33.37 36.08 -17.49
N THR A 6 -32.52 35.71 -18.44
CA THR A 6 -32.40 36.26 -19.79
C THR A 6 -31.66 35.29 -20.72
N ALA A 7 -32.17 35.24 -21.94
CA ALA A 7 -31.63 34.59 -23.11
C ALA A 7 -30.31 35.22 -23.62
N ALA A 8 -29.51 34.42 -24.31
CA ALA A 8 -28.63 34.93 -25.36
C ALA A 8 -28.82 34.07 -26.62
N ARG A 9 -29.59 34.63 -27.56
CA ARG A 9 -29.66 34.23 -28.97
C ARG A 9 -28.35 34.58 -29.64
N GLY A 10 -27.80 33.62 -30.39
CA GLY A 10 -26.85 33.87 -31.48
C GLY A 10 -27.37 33.14 -32.72
N ALA A 11 -27.96 33.90 -33.63
CA ALA A 11 -28.48 33.45 -34.91
C ALA A 11 -27.40 33.59 -36.00
N GLY A 12 -27.46 32.73 -37.03
CA GLY A 12 -26.99 33.10 -38.36
C GLY A 12 -26.39 31.97 -39.18
N GLU A 13 -26.81 31.92 -40.44
CA GLU A 13 -26.28 31.14 -41.57
C GLU A 13 -26.64 29.64 -41.55
N GLY A 14 -27.66 29.17 -42.27
CA GLY A 14 -28.06 29.55 -43.62
C GLY A 14 -27.26 28.74 -44.63
N THR A 15 -27.70 27.52 -44.90
CA THR A 15 -27.52 26.93 -46.23
C THR A 15 -28.83 26.30 -46.67
N GLU A 16 -29.27 26.83 -47.80
CA GLU A 16 -30.42 26.46 -48.61
C GLU A 16 -30.41 25.00 -49.03
N GLY A 17 -31.59 24.56 -49.45
CA GLY A 17 -31.86 23.21 -49.85
C GLY A 17 -30.91 22.69 -50.93
N THR A 18 -30.59 21.41 -50.81
CA THR A 18 -30.58 20.54 -51.97
C THR A 18 -31.65 19.47 -51.75
N GLU A 19 -32.75 19.65 -52.49
CA GLU A 19 -33.66 18.57 -52.85
C GLU A 19 -32.86 17.35 -53.27
N GLY A 20 -33.09 16.24 -52.57
CA GLY A 20 -32.54 14.94 -52.90
C GLY A 20 -33.54 13.90 -52.46
N ALA A 21 -34.46 13.56 -53.36
CA ALA A 21 -35.38 12.45 -53.23
C ALA A 21 -34.59 11.14 -53.07
N GLU A 22 -34.28 10.70 -51.86
CA GLU A 22 -33.57 9.43 -51.66
C GLU A 22 -34.03 8.69 -50.39
N GLY A 23 -34.36 7.41 -50.60
CA GLY A 23 -35.14 6.57 -49.69
C GLY A 23 -34.50 6.24 -48.33
N PRO A 24 -35.18 5.44 -47.50
CA PRO A 24 -34.78 5.08 -46.13
C PRO A 24 -33.38 4.45 -46.02
N THR A 25 -32.78 4.03 -47.14
CA THR A 25 -31.40 3.55 -47.26
C THR A 25 -30.36 4.65 -47.06
N ARG A 26 -30.62 5.90 -47.50
CA ARG A 26 -29.65 7.00 -47.36
C ARG A 26 -29.44 7.42 -45.91
N ARG A 27 -30.52 7.48 -45.12
CA ARG A 27 -30.47 7.86 -43.70
C ARG A 27 -29.69 6.84 -42.86
N ARG A 28 -29.77 5.55 -43.21
CA ARG A 28 -28.97 4.49 -42.59
C ARG A 28 -27.49 4.59 -42.94
N GLY A 29 -27.17 4.95 -44.19
CA GLY A 29 -25.79 5.19 -44.61
C GLY A 29 -25.14 6.36 -43.87
N VAL A 30 -25.87 7.47 -43.68
CA VAL A 30 -25.36 8.65 -42.96
C VAL A 30 -25.14 8.36 -41.48
N ALA A 31 -26.04 7.61 -40.83
CA ALA A 31 -25.88 7.23 -39.43
C ALA A 31 -24.66 6.30 -39.21
N ALA A 32 -24.44 5.34 -40.11
CA ALA A 32 -23.27 4.46 -40.06
C ALA A 32 -21.96 5.25 -40.28
N ALA A 33 -21.94 6.17 -41.26
CA ALA A 33 -20.79 7.02 -41.52
C ALA A 33 -20.47 7.93 -40.33
N ALA A 34 -21.49 8.55 -39.73
CA ALA A 34 -21.32 9.38 -38.54
C ALA A 34 -20.74 8.58 -37.37
N TRP A 35 -21.24 7.36 -37.15
CA TRP A 35 -20.73 6.48 -36.09
C TRP A 35 -19.27 6.08 -36.32
N VAL A 36 -18.90 5.72 -37.55
CA VAL A 36 -17.50 5.40 -37.92
C VAL A 36 -16.58 6.61 -37.71
N CYS A 37 -17.02 7.81 -38.10
CA CYS A 37 -16.25 9.04 -37.86
C CYS A 37 -16.03 9.29 -36.35
N SER A 38 -17.02 9.03 -35.50
CA SER A 38 -16.88 9.18 -34.04
C SER A 38 -15.85 8.21 -33.45
N VAL A 39 -15.86 6.93 -33.86
CA VAL A 39 -14.86 5.94 -33.39
C VAL A 39 -13.45 6.30 -33.84
N ALA A 40 -13.30 6.74 -35.09
CA ALA A 40 -12.00 7.18 -35.62
C ALA A 40 -11.44 8.41 -34.87
N ALA A 41 -12.30 9.40 -34.56
CA ALA A 41 -11.89 10.57 -33.80
C ALA A 41 -11.40 10.22 -32.39
N ALA A 42 -12.06 9.28 -31.70
CA ALA A 42 -11.65 8.82 -30.38
C ALA A 42 -10.29 8.11 -30.40
N ALA A 43 -10.04 7.25 -31.41
CA ALA A 43 -8.77 6.56 -31.57
C ALA A 43 -7.60 7.53 -31.82
N VAL A 44 -7.80 8.55 -32.66
CA VAL A 44 -6.79 9.58 -32.94
C VAL A 44 -6.48 10.40 -31.69
N LEU A 45 -7.49 10.77 -30.90
CA LEU A 45 -7.29 11.49 -29.62
C LEU A 45 -6.51 10.64 -28.61
N GLY A 46 -6.79 9.34 -28.51
CA GLY A 46 -6.02 8.42 -27.68
C GLY A 46 -4.56 8.33 -28.11
N ALA A 47 -4.30 8.13 -29.40
CA ALA A 47 -2.94 8.06 -29.94
C ALA A 47 -2.15 9.37 -29.74
N TRP A 48 -2.80 10.53 -29.91
CA TRP A 48 -2.18 11.82 -29.65
C TRP A 48 -1.85 12.00 -28.15
N SER A 49 -2.74 11.55 -27.25
CA SER A 49 -2.47 11.56 -25.80
C SER A 49 -1.27 10.70 -25.42
N PHE A 50 -1.07 9.54 -26.06
CA PHE A 50 0.11 8.70 -25.82
C PHE A 50 1.40 9.29 -26.42
N ALA A 51 1.31 9.94 -27.58
CA ALA A 51 2.46 10.55 -28.23
C ALA A 51 2.92 11.85 -27.56
N HIS A 52 2.02 12.57 -26.90
CA HIS A 52 2.29 13.83 -26.18
C HIS A 52 2.32 13.68 -24.66
N ALA A 53 2.05 12.49 -24.13
CA ALA A 53 2.45 12.16 -22.77
C ALA A 53 3.97 12.13 -22.74
N ASP A 54 4.58 13.24 -22.34
CA ASP A 54 6.00 13.27 -22.02
C ASP A 54 6.26 12.28 -20.88
N PRO A 55 6.95 11.15 -21.13
CA PRO A 55 7.29 10.21 -20.06
C PRO A 55 8.45 10.74 -19.19
N GLY A 56 8.94 11.97 -19.44
CA GLY A 56 10.08 12.64 -18.81
C GLY A 56 9.95 12.99 -17.33
N GLY A 57 9.56 12.03 -16.50
CA GLY A 57 9.64 12.16 -15.04
C GLY A 57 8.87 11.10 -14.26
N GLN A 58 7.91 10.40 -14.89
CA GLN A 58 7.07 9.41 -14.20
C GLN A 58 7.72 8.02 -14.07
N TYR A 59 8.83 7.79 -14.79
CA TYR A 59 9.64 6.57 -14.71
C TYR A 59 11.07 6.83 -14.23
N GLU A 60 11.41 8.07 -13.84
CA GLU A 60 12.59 8.26 -13.02
C GLU A 60 12.29 7.63 -11.68
N ARG A 61 12.88 6.45 -11.44
CA ARG A 61 12.93 5.88 -10.09
C ARG A 61 13.38 7.01 -9.17
N PRO A 62 12.60 7.41 -8.15
CA PRO A 62 13.12 8.33 -7.16
C PRO A 62 14.46 7.75 -6.69
N GLU A 63 15.53 8.53 -6.84
CA GLU A 63 16.86 8.06 -6.49
C GLU A 63 16.77 7.57 -5.03
N PRO A 64 17.13 6.31 -4.73
CA PRO A 64 17.00 5.80 -3.39
C PRO A 64 17.76 6.71 -2.43
N LEU A 65 17.09 7.18 -1.38
CA LEU A 65 17.69 8.05 -0.38
C LEU A 65 18.95 7.35 0.16
N SER A 66 20.12 7.93 -0.11
CA SER A 66 21.38 7.33 0.34
C SER A 66 21.40 7.20 1.87
N ASP A 67 22.16 6.24 2.41
CA ASP A 67 22.39 6.09 3.86
C ASP A 67 22.88 7.40 4.53
N ALA A 68 23.54 8.28 3.77
CA ALA A 68 23.91 9.61 4.24
C ALA A 68 22.69 10.52 4.41
N GLY A 69 21.77 10.51 3.44
CA GLY A 69 20.51 11.26 3.49
C GLY A 69 19.63 10.82 4.67
N VAL A 70 19.43 9.51 4.85
CA VAL A 70 18.64 8.97 5.98
C VAL A 70 19.23 9.38 7.33
N ARG A 71 20.57 9.33 7.48
CA ARG A 71 21.25 9.78 8.71
C ARG A 71 21.12 11.27 8.94
N GLN A 72 21.16 12.08 7.88
CA GLN A 72 21.01 13.52 7.96
C GLN A 72 19.59 13.89 8.40
N GLU A 73 18.57 13.22 7.86
CA GLU A 73 17.17 13.45 8.20
C GLU A 73 16.86 13.05 9.65
N LEU A 74 17.32 11.87 10.08
CA LEU A 74 17.24 11.44 11.49
C LEU A 74 17.96 12.40 12.45
N ALA A 75 19.11 12.96 12.05
CA ALA A 75 19.82 13.94 12.85
C ALA A 75 19.06 15.27 12.95
N GLN A 76 18.41 15.69 11.86
CA GLN A 76 17.60 16.90 11.81
C GLN A 76 16.36 16.78 12.71
N GLU A 77 15.66 15.64 12.69
CA GLU A 77 14.52 15.38 13.57
C GLU A 77 14.93 15.40 15.05
N ARG A 78 16.06 14.78 15.41
CA ARG A 78 16.58 14.83 16.79
C ARG A 78 16.92 16.25 17.22
N ALA A 79 17.50 17.06 16.33
CA ALA A 79 17.81 18.46 16.64
C ALA A 79 16.54 19.31 16.82
N ALA A 80 15.51 19.07 16.02
CA ALA A 80 14.20 19.72 16.17
C ALA A 80 13.52 19.32 17.48
N ALA A 81 13.53 18.03 17.84
CA ALA A 81 12.99 17.53 19.10
C ALA A 81 13.74 18.11 20.32
N ALA A 82 15.07 18.22 20.24
CA ALA A 82 15.89 18.83 21.30
C ALA A 82 15.56 20.33 21.49
N SER A 83 15.33 21.05 20.39
CA SER A 83 14.96 22.47 20.41
C SER A 83 13.55 22.69 20.98
N ALA A 84 12.60 21.80 20.67
CA ALA A 84 11.26 21.83 21.25
C ALA A 84 11.28 21.54 22.77
N SER A 85 12.13 20.63 23.22
CA SER A 85 12.30 20.30 24.65
C SER A 85 12.97 21.45 25.44
N ALA A 86 13.91 22.18 24.83
CA ALA A 86 14.54 23.35 25.44
C ALA A 86 13.57 24.52 25.65
N SER A 87 12.64 24.75 24.71
CA SER A 87 11.58 25.77 24.86
C SER A 87 10.58 25.44 25.96
N ALA A 88 10.32 24.15 26.23
CA ALA A 88 9.44 23.74 27.33
C ALA A 88 10.07 23.93 28.72
N SER A 89 11.41 24.00 28.82
CA SER A 89 12.12 24.13 30.10
C SER A 89 12.40 25.57 30.53
N ALA A 90 12.16 26.57 29.68
CA ALA A 90 12.42 27.99 29.99
C ALA A 90 11.27 28.70 30.76
N SER A 91 10.19 27.97 31.11
CA SER A 91 9.06 28.50 31.88
C SER A 91 8.76 27.67 33.13
N ALA A 92 9.75 27.54 34.03
CA ALA A 92 9.53 27.06 35.38
C ALA A 92 10.25 27.98 36.37
N SER A 93 9.53 29.01 36.81
CA SER A 93 9.95 29.93 37.88
C SER A 93 9.93 29.19 39.24
N PRO A 94 10.96 29.29 40.11
CA PRO A 94 11.00 28.53 41.36
C PRO A 94 10.23 29.23 42.47
N SER A 95 9.10 28.67 42.89
CA SER A 95 8.45 29.04 44.16
C SER A 95 8.78 28.03 45.25
N LYS A 96 9.39 28.54 46.32
CA LYS A 96 9.70 27.86 47.58
C LYS A 96 8.40 27.36 48.25
N GLY A 97 8.39 26.11 48.72
CA GLY A 97 7.33 25.54 49.56
C GLY A 97 7.82 24.28 50.30
N ALA A 98 7.57 24.23 51.59
CA ALA A 98 8.19 23.39 52.63
C ALA A 98 7.79 21.89 52.62
N PRO A 99 8.45 21.01 53.42
CA PRO A 99 8.34 19.56 53.31
C PRO A 99 7.16 19.00 54.14
N SER A 100 6.57 17.89 53.69
CA SER A 100 5.72 17.06 54.55
C SER A 100 6.03 15.58 54.35
N LYS A 101 6.22 14.95 55.51
CA LYS A 101 6.55 13.55 55.78
C LYS A 101 5.47 12.61 55.22
N GLY A 102 5.91 11.53 54.60
CA GLY A 102 5.10 10.35 54.30
C GLY A 102 6.00 9.18 53.91
N SER A 103 6.10 8.20 54.80
CA SER A 103 6.83 6.93 54.64
C SER A 103 5.96 5.85 55.30
N PRO A 104 6.15 4.55 55.02
CA PRO A 104 6.19 3.87 53.72
C PRO A 104 5.11 2.77 53.65
N SER A 105 4.82 2.20 52.47
CA SER A 105 4.27 0.85 52.41
C SER A 105 4.66 0.11 51.15
N SER A 106 5.16 -1.09 51.40
CA SER A 106 5.73 -2.09 50.52
C SER A 106 4.76 -2.55 49.44
N GLY A 107 5.25 -2.64 48.21
CA GLY A 107 4.58 -3.30 47.10
C GLY A 107 5.63 -3.91 46.17
N ALA A 108 5.92 -5.19 46.42
CA ALA A 108 6.62 -6.16 45.58
C ALA A 108 7.59 -5.62 44.50
N ALA A 109 8.88 -5.76 44.77
CA ALA A 109 9.89 -5.83 43.73
C ALA A 109 9.58 -7.04 42.83
N SER A 110 9.06 -6.80 41.63
CA SER A 110 9.06 -7.79 40.57
C SER A 110 10.51 -8.03 40.15
N SER A 111 11.11 -9.07 40.71
CA SER A 111 12.28 -9.74 40.14
C SER A 111 11.85 -10.45 38.86
N GLY A 112 11.70 -9.70 37.76
CA GLY A 112 11.53 -10.23 36.42
C GLY A 112 12.88 -10.33 35.73
N THR A 113 13.44 -11.54 35.74
CA THR A 113 14.18 -12.26 34.67
C THR A 113 15.14 -11.47 33.76
N PRO A 114 16.35 -11.99 33.46
CA PRO A 114 17.29 -11.31 32.56
C PRO A 114 16.60 -10.90 31.26
N SER A 115 16.77 -9.63 30.92
CA SER A 115 16.36 -9.05 29.64
C SER A 115 17.17 -9.75 28.54
N GLU A 116 16.68 -10.90 28.11
CA GLU A 116 17.18 -11.57 26.92
C GLU A 116 16.84 -10.66 25.75
N LYS A 117 17.89 -10.05 25.19
CA LYS A 117 17.77 -9.11 24.10
C LYS A 117 16.95 -9.78 22.98
N PRO A 118 15.84 -9.17 22.51
CA PRO A 118 15.07 -9.72 21.40
C PRO A 118 16.02 -10.01 20.23
N ALA A 119 15.94 -11.22 19.68
CA ALA A 119 16.65 -11.54 18.45
C ALA A 119 16.18 -10.58 17.35
N PRO A 120 17.07 -10.08 16.48
CA PRO A 120 16.64 -9.26 15.36
C PRO A 120 15.74 -10.09 14.44
N PRO A 121 14.74 -9.45 13.81
CA PRO A 121 13.93 -10.13 12.81
C PRO A 121 14.81 -10.66 11.68
N SER A 122 14.41 -11.77 11.09
CA SER A 122 15.18 -12.50 10.08
C SER A 122 14.33 -12.74 8.84
N THR A 123 14.97 -12.68 7.66
CA THR A 123 14.31 -12.97 6.38
C THR A 123 14.46 -14.45 6.01
N VAL A 124 13.37 -15.07 5.56
CA VAL A 124 13.28 -16.46 5.11
C VAL A 124 12.72 -16.52 3.70
N ARG A 125 13.20 -17.48 2.90
CA ARG A 125 12.64 -17.81 1.59
C ARG A 125 11.62 -18.93 1.75
N PHE A 126 10.50 -18.82 1.05
CA PHE A 126 9.51 -19.90 1.03
C PHE A 126 10.01 -21.02 0.11
N PRO A 127 9.51 -22.26 0.30
CA PRO A 127 9.81 -23.38 -0.58
C PRO A 127 9.59 -23.02 -2.04
N ASP A 128 10.42 -23.58 -2.93
CA ASP A 128 10.38 -23.35 -4.39
C ASP A 128 10.49 -21.88 -4.83
N GLY A 129 10.80 -20.96 -3.91
CA GLY A 129 10.97 -19.55 -4.20
C GLY A 129 9.67 -18.78 -4.44
N VAL A 130 8.52 -19.32 -4.04
CA VAL A 130 7.19 -18.73 -4.30
C VAL A 130 6.96 -17.38 -3.59
N ALA A 131 7.67 -17.14 -2.49
CA ALA A 131 7.67 -15.85 -1.79
C ALA A 131 8.89 -15.70 -0.87
N THR A 132 9.02 -14.52 -0.27
CA THR A 132 9.96 -14.23 0.83
C THR A 132 9.24 -13.53 1.96
N ALA A 133 9.69 -13.75 3.21
CA ALA A 133 9.10 -13.09 4.36
C ALA A 133 10.16 -12.67 5.39
N THR A 134 9.87 -11.59 6.12
CA THR A 134 10.62 -11.20 7.31
C THR A 134 9.80 -11.56 8.53
N ALA A 135 10.38 -12.34 9.44
CA ALA A 135 9.71 -12.84 10.64
C ALA A 135 10.47 -12.45 11.90
N ASP A 136 9.72 -12.20 12.96
CA ASP A 136 10.21 -12.02 14.32
C ASP A 136 9.95 -13.31 15.11
N CYS A 137 11.02 -13.95 15.59
CA CYS A 137 10.95 -15.14 16.43
C CYS A 137 11.13 -14.76 17.89
N ARG A 138 10.07 -14.96 18.68
CA ARG A 138 10.02 -14.54 20.07
C ARG A 138 10.58 -15.63 21.00
N PRO A 139 11.09 -15.24 22.19
CA PRO A 139 11.62 -16.20 23.17
C PRO A 139 10.59 -17.22 23.67
N ASP A 140 9.29 -16.92 23.58
CA ASP A 140 8.21 -17.84 23.96
C ASP A 140 7.92 -18.91 22.89
N GLY A 141 8.65 -18.91 21.78
CA GLY A 141 8.49 -19.82 20.64
C GLY A 141 7.30 -19.47 19.76
N THR A 142 6.81 -18.22 19.80
CA THR A 142 5.84 -17.70 18.83
C THR A 142 6.55 -16.93 17.71
N VAL A 143 5.94 -16.96 16.53
CA VAL A 143 6.39 -16.21 15.35
C VAL A 143 5.42 -15.08 15.05
N ARG A 144 5.94 -13.95 14.58
CA ARG A 144 5.15 -12.88 13.97
C ARG A 144 5.74 -12.48 12.62
N LEU A 145 4.94 -12.52 11.57
CA LEU A 145 5.33 -12.01 10.26
C LEU A 145 5.32 -10.48 10.26
N LEU A 146 6.43 -9.88 9.84
CA LEU A 146 6.60 -8.44 9.74
C LEU A 146 6.31 -7.95 8.33
N SER A 147 6.80 -8.67 7.32
CA SER A 147 6.55 -8.39 5.90
C SER A 147 6.63 -9.67 5.08
N TRP A 148 6.02 -9.67 3.91
CA TRP A 148 6.12 -10.73 2.91
C TRP A 148 6.06 -10.11 1.51
N SER A 149 6.65 -10.80 0.54
CA SER A 149 6.61 -10.44 -0.88
C SER A 149 6.45 -11.72 -1.69
N PRO A 150 5.36 -11.86 -2.46
CA PRO A 150 5.22 -12.97 -3.40
C PRO A 150 6.30 -12.83 -4.50
N ALA A 151 6.64 -13.96 -5.10
CA ALA A 151 7.43 -13.98 -6.33
C ALA A 151 6.56 -13.59 -7.53
N GLU A 152 7.21 -13.37 -8.68
CA GLU A 152 6.49 -13.16 -9.94
C GLU A 152 5.62 -14.38 -10.24
N GLY A 153 4.39 -14.16 -10.70
CA GLY A 153 3.44 -15.24 -10.98
C GLY A 153 2.54 -15.64 -9.81
N TYR A 154 2.68 -15.01 -8.63
CA TYR A 154 1.86 -15.30 -7.44
C TYR A 154 1.20 -14.04 -6.88
N SER A 155 -0.04 -14.17 -6.42
CA SER A 155 -0.73 -13.24 -5.52
C SER A 155 -0.68 -13.76 -4.08
N VAL A 156 -0.87 -12.87 -3.11
CA VAL A 156 -1.14 -13.27 -1.73
C VAL A 156 -2.64 -13.15 -1.53
N ASP A 157 -3.28 -14.22 -1.05
CA ASP A 157 -4.70 -14.21 -0.73
C ASP A 157 -4.93 -13.98 0.77
N GLU A 158 -4.63 -14.99 1.61
CA GLU A 158 -4.77 -14.92 3.07
C GLU A 158 -3.42 -14.94 3.82
N VAL A 159 -3.37 -14.26 4.98
CA VAL A 159 -2.18 -14.24 5.85
C VAL A 159 -2.54 -14.28 7.34
N GLU A 160 -2.16 -15.36 8.02
CA GLU A 160 -2.16 -15.42 9.47
C GLU A 160 -0.83 -14.88 10.03
N ARG A 161 -0.80 -13.60 10.36
CA ARG A 161 0.43 -12.88 10.73
C ARG A 161 1.05 -13.31 12.08
N GLY A 162 0.27 -13.86 13.02
CA GLY A 162 0.68 -14.07 14.41
C GLY A 162 0.64 -12.79 15.28
N PRO A 163 1.05 -12.84 16.57
CA PRO A 163 1.91 -13.86 17.19
C PRO A 163 1.19 -15.19 17.47
N ALA A 164 1.73 -16.29 16.94
CA ALA A 164 1.21 -17.64 17.17
C ALA A 164 2.35 -18.66 17.05
N ARG A 165 2.07 -19.95 17.30
CA ARG A 165 3.07 -21.04 17.13
C ARG A 165 3.50 -21.23 15.68
N SER A 166 2.60 -20.88 14.76
CA SER A 166 2.80 -20.88 13.32
C SER A 166 2.16 -19.60 12.78
N ALA A 167 2.76 -19.01 11.76
CA ALA A 167 2.15 -17.98 10.93
C ALA A 167 2.03 -18.54 9.52
N THR A 168 0.97 -18.24 8.78
CA THR A 168 0.75 -18.76 7.43
C THR A 168 0.61 -17.64 6.43
N VAL A 169 0.99 -17.93 5.19
CA VAL A 169 0.74 -17.08 4.02
C VAL A 169 0.24 -18.01 2.93
N GLU A 170 -0.94 -17.74 2.43
CA GLU A 170 -1.56 -18.39 1.30
C GLU A 170 -1.23 -17.62 0.02
N LEU A 171 -0.81 -18.35 -0.99
CA LEU A 171 -0.33 -17.83 -2.26
C LEU A 171 -1.12 -18.46 -3.39
N GLU A 172 -1.84 -17.62 -4.11
CA GLU A 172 -2.58 -18.01 -5.31
C GLU A 172 -1.66 -17.83 -6.53
N PRO A 173 -1.42 -18.86 -7.34
CA PRO A 173 -0.77 -18.69 -8.63
C PRO A 173 -1.65 -17.89 -9.59
N LEU A 174 -1.07 -16.96 -10.35
CA LEU A 174 -1.80 -16.16 -11.37
C LEU A 174 -2.29 -17.00 -12.58
N ALA A 175 -2.04 -18.31 -12.59
CA ALA A 175 -2.51 -19.21 -13.62
C ALA A 175 -3.80 -19.88 -13.14
N ASP A 176 -4.88 -19.71 -13.90
CA ASP A 176 -6.26 -20.06 -13.51
C ASP A 176 -6.53 -21.53 -13.11
N ASP A 177 -5.62 -22.46 -13.44
CA ASP A 177 -5.78 -23.91 -13.21
C ASP A 177 -4.81 -24.48 -12.15
N ALA A 178 -4.13 -23.62 -11.38
CA ALA A 178 -3.17 -24.06 -10.37
C ALA A 178 -3.73 -23.91 -8.95
N ASP A 179 -3.45 -24.90 -8.10
CA ASP A 179 -3.92 -24.92 -6.71
C ASP A 179 -3.17 -23.89 -5.86
N ASP A 180 -3.83 -23.42 -4.79
CA ASP A 180 -3.27 -22.49 -3.84
C ASP A 180 -2.16 -23.14 -3.00
N ILE A 181 -1.18 -22.33 -2.59
CA ILE A 181 -0.03 -22.80 -1.82
C ILE A 181 -0.03 -22.11 -0.48
N THR A 182 -0.35 -22.86 0.58
CA THR A 182 -0.22 -22.38 1.95
C THR A 182 1.18 -22.70 2.49
N VAL A 183 1.92 -21.65 2.88
CA VAL A 183 3.23 -21.80 3.53
C VAL A 183 3.16 -21.40 4.99
N ALA A 184 3.49 -22.34 5.87
CA ALA A 184 3.65 -22.11 7.30
C ALA A 184 5.08 -21.67 7.64
N VAL A 185 5.20 -20.70 8.54
CA VAL A 185 6.44 -20.25 9.17
C VAL A 185 6.38 -20.58 10.66
N ARG A 186 7.43 -21.23 11.17
CA ARG A 186 7.61 -21.54 12.60
C ARG A 186 8.98 -21.07 13.07
N CYS A 187 9.18 -21.02 14.38
CA CYS A 187 10.47 -20.67 14.96
C CYS A 187 11.16 -21.91 15.55
N ASP A 188 12.32 -22.24 15.01
CA ASP A 188 13.21 -23.28 15.50
C ASP A 188 14.53 -22.63 15.94
N ASP A 189 14.91 -22.81 17.20
CA ASP A 189 16.11 -22.20 17.80
C ASP A 189 16.21 -20.67 17.56
N GLY A 190 15.07 -19.98 17.63
CA GLY A 190 14.98 -18.53 17.43
C GLY A 190 15.13 -18.08 15.97
N LYS A 191 15.07 -19.00 15.00
CA LYS A 191 15.16 -18.73 13.57
C LYS A 191 13.86 -19.16 12.86
N PRO A 192 13.37 -18.39 11.87
CA PRO A 192 12.21 -18.80 11.10
C PRO A 192 12.53 -19.98 10.18
N HIS A 193 11.67 -20.98 10.19
CA HIS A 193 11.68 -22.15 9.31
C HIS A 193 10.35 -22.25 8.56
N THR A 194 10.39 -22.61 7.28
CA THR A 194 9.23 -22.65 6.38
C THR A 194 8.87 -24.08 5.99
N THR A 195 7.59 -24.37 5.87
CA THR A 195 7.06 -25.65 5.37
C THR A 195 5.79 -25.40 4.57
N VAL A 196 5.59 -26.10 3.45
CA VAL A 196 4.30 -26.12 2.75
C VAL A 196 3.30 -26.91 3.58
N VAL A 197 2.11 -26.37 3.75
CA VAL A 197 0.97 -27.05 4.37
C VAL A 197 0.23 -27.77 3.25
N PRO A 198 0.10 -29.10 3.30
CA PRO A 198 -0.75 -29.79 2.34
C PRO A 198 -2.20 -29.35 2.54
N GLU A 199 -2.91 -29.15 1.44
CA GLU A 199 -4.36 -29.00 1.51
C GLU A 199 -4.93 -30.36 1.91
N ASP A 200 -5.58 -30.42 3.07
CA ASP A 200 -6.26 -31.64 3.49
C ASP A 200 -7.42 -31.85 2.51
N GLU A 201 -7.37 -32.90 1.69
CA GLU A 201 -8.53 -33.37 0.91
C GLU A 201 -9.63 -33.66 1.93
N ASP A 202 -10.65 -32.79 2.03
CA ASP A 202 -11.81 -33.00 2.90
C ASP A 202 -12.35 -34.42 2.64
N ASP A 203 -12.20 -35.32 3.62
CA ASP A 203 -12.75 -36.67 3.62
C ASP A 203 -14.28 -36.58 3.35
N ASP A 204 -14.69 -37.06 2.16
CA ASP A 204 -16.07 -37.14 1.61
C ASP A 204 -17.16 -37.65 2.59
#